data_AF-A0A3P7N491-F1
#
_entry.id   AF-A0A3P7N491-F1
#
_cell.length_a   1.000
_cell.length_b   1.000
_cell.length_c   1.000
_cell.angle_alpha   90.00
_cell.angle_beta   90.00
_cell.angle_gamma   90.00
#
_symmetry.space_group_name_H-M   'P 1'
#
loop_
_entity.id
_entity.type
_entity.pdbx_description
1 polymer ?
#
loop_
_entity_poly.entity_id
_entity_poly.type
_entity_poly.pdbx_seq_one_letter_code
_entity_poly.pdbx_strand_id
1 'polypeptide(L)'
;MVPVPITRSKAIMEQSTVADATQPVLTEAVTAPLTGALVNLDESSTVHGRDAKELKEATTEALINVWKDVKKGTAQLAEQVNQGNSNLLDGLNGSFAAFDAY
;
A
#
# COMPACT_ATOMS: atom_id res chain seq x y z
N MET A 1 -1.79 43.48 -36.65
CA MET A 1 -2.57 42.77 -35.60
C MET A 1 -2.49 41.28 -35.95
N VAL A 2 -1.73 40.49 -35.20
CA VAL A 2 -1.51 39.06 -35.47
C VAL A 2 -2.35 38.27 -34.49
N PRO A 3 -3.18 37.29 -34.91
CA PRO A 3 -3.92 36.48 -33.97
C PRO A 3 -3.00 35.42 -33.33
N VAL A 4 -3.03 35.32 -32.01
CA VAL A 4 -2.35 34.27 -31.24
C VAL A 4 -3.26 33.02 -31.25
N PRO A 5 -2.73 31.81 -31.50
CA PRO A 5 -3.53 30.60 -31.43
C PRO A 5 -3.86 30.27 -29.97
N ILE A 6 -5.15 30.09 -29.68
CA ILE A 6 -5.61 29.59 -28.38
C ILE A 6 -5.50 28.06 -28.39
N THR A 7 -4.53 27.53 -27.65
CA THR A 7 -4.39 26.09 -27.41
C THR A 7 -5.52 25.62 -26.50
N ARG A 8 -6.55 24.98 -27.06
CA ARG A 8 -7.59 24.29 -26.28
C ARG A 8 -7.19 22.83 -26.11
N SER A 9 -6.22 22.56 -25.25
CA SER A 9 -5.94 21.19 -24.81
C SER A 9 -7.04 20.75 -23.86
N LYS A 10 -7.86 19.80 -24.29
CA LYS A 10 -8.69 19.01 -23.37
C LYS A 10 -7.73 18.27 -22.46
N ALA A 11 -7.63 18.69 -21.21
CA ALA A 11 -7.21 17.79 -20.15
C ALA A 11 -8.30 16.71 -20.06
N ILE A 12 -8.07 15.56 -20.71
CA ILE A 12 -8.72 14.34 -20.26
C ILE A 12 -8.07 14.10 -18.90
N MET A 13 -8.74 14.62 -17.88
CA MET A 13 -8.55 14.18 -16.51
C MET A 13 -9.00 12.72 -16.53
N GLU A 14 -8.11 11.83 -16.97
CA GLU A 14 -8.16 10.44 -16.54
C GLU A 14 -8.03 10.57 -15.04
N GLN A 15 -9.20 10.50 -14.41
CA GLN A 15 -9.34 10.37 -12.99
C GLN A 15 -8.59 9.08 -12.68
N SER A 16 -7.29 9.23 -12.42
CA SER A 16 -6.53 8.26 -11.67
C SER A 16 -7.24 8.29 -10.34
N THR A 17 -8.27 7.45 -10.25
CA THR A 17 -8.79 7.00 -8.98
C THR A 17 -7.54 6.49 -8.33
N VAL A 18 -6.98 7.29 -7.41
CA VAL A 18 -6.29 6.74 -6.27
C VAL A 18 -7.25 5.68 -5.80
N ALA A 19 -6.97 4.45 -6.25
CA ALA A 19 -7.60 3.28 -5.70
C ALA A 19 -7.37 3.51 -4.23
N ASP A 20 -8.46 3.78 -3.54
CA ASP A 20 -8.49 3.79 -2.11
C ASP A 20 -7.87 2.45 -1.73
N ALA A 21 -6.58 2.48 -1.45
CA ALA A 21 -5.83 1.33 -1.00
C ALA A 21 -6.14 1.14 0.48
N THR A 22 -7.41 1.36 0.87
CA THR A 22 -8.10 0.47 1.77
C THR A 22 -8.25 -0.89 1.06
N GLN A 23 -7.12 -1.51 0.71
CA GLN A 23 -7.11 -2.97 0.70
C GLN A 23 -7.49 -3.35 2.13
N PRO A 24 -8.47 -4.24 2.33
CA PRO A 24 -8.68 -4.78 3.66
C PRO A 24 -7.33 -5.37 4.03
N VAL A 25 -6.72 -4.79 5.06
CA VAL A 25 -5.56 -5.37 5.70
C VAL A 25 -5.90 -6.85 5.84
N LEU A 26 -4.95 -7.74 5.51
CA LEU A 26 -5.04 -9.16 5.87
C LEU A 26 -4.96 -9.29 7.40
N THR A 27 -5.71 -8.47 8.15
CA THR A 27 -5.65 -8.29 9.58
C THR A 27 -5.94 -9.61 10.23
N GLU A 28 -6.96 -10.33 9.74
CA GLU A 28 -7.35 -11.63 10.30
C GLU A 28 -6.21 -12.66 10.23
N ALA A 29 -5.47 -12.76 9.12
CA ALA A 29 -4.37 -13.71 9.00
C ALA A 29 -3.14 -13.28 9.82
N VAL A 30 -2.88 -11.97 9.87
CA VAL A 30 -1.73 -11.38 10.57
C VAL A 30 -1.92 -11.45 12.10
N THR A 31 -3.15 -11.29 12.58
CA THR A 31 -3.51 -11.33 14.01
C THR A 31 -4.14 -12.66 14.44
N ALA A 32 -4.23 -13.66 13.56
CA ALA A 32 -4.76 -14.98 13.89
C ALA A 32 -4.08 -15.63 15.11
N PRO A 33 -2.73 -15.61 15.27
CA PRO A 33 -2.06 -16.17 16.44
C PRO A 33 -2.53 -15.49 17.74
N LEU A 34 -2.63 -14.17 17.73
CA LEU A 34 -3.09 -13.37 18.88
C LEU A 34 -4.56 -13.65 19.21
N THR A 35 -5.41 -13.76 18.17
CA THR A 35 -6.83 -14.09 18.34
C THR A 35 -6.99 -15.47 18.96
N GLY A 36 -6.19 -16.46 18.53
CA GLY A 36 -6.18 -17.81 19.10
C GLY A 36 -5.76 -17.84 20.56
N ALA A 37 -4.73 -17.06 20.94
CA ALA A 37 -4.30 -16.95 22.33
C ALA A 37 -5.36 -16.28 23.22
N LEU A 38 -6.06 -15.27 22.70
CA LEU A 38 -7.12 -14.55 23.40
C LEU A 38 -8.39 -15.40 23.58
N VAL A 39 -8.74 -16.27 22.63
CA VAL A 39 -9.92 -17.16 22.74
C VAL A 39 -9.85 -18.09 23.95
N ASN A 40 -8.65 -18.46 24.38
CA ASN A 40 -8.44 -19.34 25.53
C ASN A 40 -8.45 -18.58 26.88
N LEU A 41 -8.55 -17.25 26.86
CA LEU A 41 -8.55 -16.38 28.03
C LEU A 41 -9.95 -15.77 28.22
N ASP A 42 -10.71 -16.34 29.15
CA ASP A 42 -11.94 -15.70 29.65
C ASP A 42 -11.58 -14.53 30.58
N GLU A 43 -12.34 -13.42 30.50
CA GLU A 43 -12.07 -12.19 31.28
C GLU A 43 -12.13 -12.40 32.80
N SER A 44 -12.88 -13.40 33.27
CA SER A 44 -13.02 -13.73 34.68
C SER A 44 -12.06 -14.82 35.17
N SER A 45 -11.28 -15.41 34.27
CA SER A 45 -10.39 -16.52 34.58
C SER A 45 -9.10 -16.05 35.26
N THR A 46 -8.59 -16.86 36.18
CA THR A 46 -7.25 -16.65 36.74
C THR A 46 -6.22 -16.99 35.67
N VAL A 47 -5.46 -15.99 35.23
CA VAL A 47 -4.40 -16.16 34.24
C VAL A 47 -3.22 -16.90 34.86
N HIS A 48 -2.89 -18.07 34.33
CA HIS A 48 -1.70 -18.79 34.76
C HIS A 48 -0.47 -18.26 34.03
N GLY A 49 0.71 -18.46 34.62
CA GLY A 49 1.97 -18.01 33.99
C GLY A 49 2.20 -18.59 32.59
N ARG A 50 1.61 -19.75 32.29
CA ARG A 50 1.61 -20.35 30.95
C ARG A 50 0.76 -19.53 29.97
N ASP A 51 -0.48 -19.22 30.34
CA ASP A 51 -1.41 -18.47 29.49
C ASP A 51 -0.86 -17.06 29.18
N ALA A 52 -0.27 -16.41 30.20
CA ALA A 52 0.41 -15.13 30.03
C ALA A 52 1.61 -15.21 29.07
N LYS A 53 2.36 -16.32 29.10
CA LYS A 53 3.48 -16.56 28.18
C LYS A 53 2.98 -16.76 26.75
N GLU A 54 1.96 -17.60 26.55
CA GLU A 54 1.36 -17.86 25.25
C GLU A 54 0.78 -16.58 24.64
N LEU A 55 0.07 -15.76 25.44
CA LEU A 55 -0.44 -14.46 24.99
C LEU A 55 0.69 -13.50 24.57
N LYS A 56 1.77 -13.43 25.34
CA LYS A 56 2.94 -12.59 25.01
C LYS A 56 3.59 -13.03 23.70
N GLU A 57 3.79 -14.32 23.52
CA GLU A 57 4.37 -14.89 22.30
C GLU A 57 3.49 -14.60 21.10
N ALA A 58 2.18 -14.84 21.21
CA ALA A 58 1.21 -14.56 20.15
C ALA A 58 1.11 -13.06 19.81
N THR A 59 1.19 -12.18 20.82
CA THR A 59 1.24 -10.72 20.63
C THR A 59 2.50 -10.30 19.89
N THR A 60 3.63 -10.88 20.27
CA THR A 60 4.94 -10.59 19.64
C THR A 60 4.92 -11.04 18.18
N GLU A 61 4.37 -12.22 17.91
CA GLU A 61 4.25 -12.76 16.56
C GLU A 61 3.31 -11.91 15.69
N ALA A 62 2.15 -11.52 16.20
CA ALA A 62 1.23 -10.64 15.48
C ALA A 62 1.88 -9.29 15.13
N LEU A 63 2.61 -8.68 16.07
CA LEU A 63 3.31 -7.42 15.82
C LEU A 63 4.40 -7.57 14.74
N ILE A 64 5.17 -8.66 14.78
CA ILE A 64 6.18 -8.97 13.76
C ILE A 64 5.51 -9.14 12.39
N ASN A 65 4.37 -9.83 12.33
CA ASN A 65 3.65 -10.05 11.08
C ASN A 65 3.10 -8.74 10.51
N VAL A 66 2.52 -7.86 11.35
CA VAL A 66 2.09 -6.51 10.94
C VAL A 66 3.27 -5.72 10.37
N TRP A 67 4.40 -5.73 11.07
CA TRP A 67 5.59 -5.00 10.62
C TRP A 67 6.10 -5.51 9.26
N LYS A 68 6.14 -6.83 9.07
CA LYS A 68 6.54 -7.44 7.80
C LYS A 68 5.59 -7.06 6.67
N ASP A 69 4.29 -7.08 6.93
CA ASP A 69 3.25 -6.76 5.94
C ASP A 69 3.34 -5.29 5.51
N VAL A 70 3.36 -4.37 6.48
CA VAL A 70 3.52 -2.93 6.22
C VAL A 70 4.80 -2.63 5.46
N LYS A 71 5.92 -3.26 5.85
CA LYS A 71 7.20 -3.10 5.16
C LYS A 71 7.11 -3.57 3.70
N LYS A 72 6.48 -4.71 3.45
CA LYS A 72 6.28 -5.25 2.10
C LYS A 72 5.39 -4.34 1.26
N GLY A 73 4.23 -3.94 1.79
CA GLY A 73 3.29 -3.05 1.10
C GLY A 73 3.92 -1.70 0.76
N THR A 74 4.70 -1.13 1.68
CA THR A 74 5.43 0.13 1.45
C THR A 74 6.49 -0.03 0.34
N ALA A 75 7.23 -1.14 0.35
CA ALA A 75 8.23 -1.41 -0.70
C ALA A 75 7.58 -1.58 -2.08
N GLN A 76 6.46 -2.30 -2.15
CA GLN A 76 5.69 -2.48 -3.39
C GLN A 76 5.13 -1.16 -3.92
N LEU A 77 4.61 -0.31 -3.03
CA LEU A 77 4.13 1.02 -3.42
C LEU A 77 5.28 1.88 -3.98
N ALA A 78 6.44 1.88 -3.32
CA ALA A 78 7.61 2.60 -3.80
C ALA A 78 8.07 2.13 -5.18
N GLU A 79 8.06 0.81 -5.41
CA GLU A 79 8.36 0.23 -6.72
C GLU A 79 7.36 0.67 -7.81
N GLN A 80 6.07 0.63 -7.51
CA GLN A 80 5.01 1.08 -8.43
C GLN A 80 5.16 2.56 -8.80
N VAL A 81 5.46 3.42 -7.82
CA VAL A 81 5.70 4.85 -8.06
C VAL A 81 6.92 5.06 -8.95
N ASN A 82 8.02 4.37 -8.66
CA ASN A 82 9.24 4.47 -9.47
C ASN A 82 9.01 4.00 -10.91
N GLN A 83 8.34 2.86 -11.08
CA GLN A 83 8.01 2.34 -12.41
C GLN A 83 7.07 3.27 -13.18
N GLY A 84 6.05 3.82 -12.50
CA GLY A 84 5.16 4.83 -13.08
C GLY A 84 5.92 6.07 -13.57
N ASN A 85 6.83 6.58 -12.74
CA ASN A 85 7.67 7.73 -13.12
C ASN A 85 8.56 7.43 -14.32
N SER A 86 9.19 6.25 -14.36
CA SER A 86 9.99 5.83 -15.52
C SER A 86 9.16 5.76 -16.80
N ASN A 87 7.98 5.15 -16.75
CA ASN A 87 7.09 5.04 -17.91
C ASN A 87 6.63 6.42 -18.42
N LEU A 88 6.34 7.36 -17.51
CA LEU A 88 5.97 8.73 -17.88
C LEU A 88 7.14 9.46 -18.57
N LEU A 89 8.35 9.31 -18.04
CA LEU A 89 9.55 9.91 -18.64
C LEU A 89 9.83 9.34 -20.03
N ASP A 90 9.69 8.03 -20.20
CA ASP A 90 9.85 7.37 -21.51
C ASP A 90 8.81 7.87 -22.52
N GLY A 91 7.55 8.01 -22.09
CA GLY A 91 6.48 8.55 -22.93
C GLY A 91 6.70 10.02 -23.34
N LEU A 92 7.20 10.84 -22.41
CA LEU A 92 7.55 12.24 -22.69
C LEU A 92 8.71 12.33 -23.69
N ASN A 93 9.78 11.57 -23.47
CA ASN A 93 10.91 11.53 -24.38
C ASN A 93 10.50 11.07 -25.78
N GLY A 94 9.66 10.03 -25.88
CA GLY A 94 9.11 9.59 -27.16
C GLY A 94 8.28 10.68 -27.86
N SER A 95 7.50 11.44 -27.09
CA SER A 95 6.69 12.55 -27.63
C SER A 95 7.54 13.70 -28.16
N PHE A 96 8.61 14.07 -27.45
CA PHE A 96 9.55 15.09 -27.91
C PHE A 96 10.32 14.65 -29.16
N ALA A 97 10.82 13.40 -29.18
CA ALA A 97 11.51 12.86 -30.35
C ALA A 97 10.60 12.83 -31.59
N ALA A 98 9.30 12.53 -31.42
CA ALA A 98 8.33 12.57 -32.51
C ALA A 98 8.07 13.98 -33.03
N PHE A 99 8.14 15.00 -32.16
CA PHE A 99 8.03 16.41 -32.55
C PHE A 99 9.28 16.88 -33.32
N ASP A 100 10.47 16.51 -32.86
CA ASP A 100 11.74 16.89 -33.49
C ASP A 100 11.96 16.23 -34.87
N ALA A 101 11.24 15.15 -35.16
CA ALA A 101 11.30 14.44 -36.44
C ALA A 101 10.43 15.07 -37.56
N TYR A 102 9.72 16.17 -37.26
CA TYR A 102 8.79 16.86 -38.16
C TYR A 102 9.30 18.26 -38.54
#